data_AF-A0AAV9CCV8-F1
#
_entry.id   AF-A0AAV9CCV8-F1
#
_cell.length_a   1.000
_cell.length_b   1.000
_cell.length_c   1.000
_cell.angle_alpha   90.00
_cell.angle_beta   90.00
_cell.angle_gamma   90.00
#
_symmetry.space_group_name_H-M   'P 1'
#
loop_
_entity.id
_entity.type
_entity.pdbx_description
1 polymer ?
#
loop_
_entity_poly.entity_id
_entity_poly.type
_entity_poly.pdbx_seq_one_letter_code
_entity_poly.pdbx_strand_id
1 'polypeptide(L)'
;MDDRGNQGELVRLFANDQNRIACDPEMQREIERNMNAELVTFNVLLLMDSSDVWEPTTLLLNRDGYLVKSNHSDVVRIEEEYLDLHIKVPYGLSAQFVLTCSDETSHPFNTNNDVRMRDTLVLTMRKFKAGYMGSARMLRDNPRAPTNRSLPSLRKGNR
;
A
#
# COMPACT_ATOMS: atom_id res chain seq x y z
N MET A 1 12.15 -38.37 18.35
CA MET A 1 10.75 -38.82 18.19
C MET A 1 10.30 -39.30 19.54
N ASP A 2 9.23 -38.72 20.07
CA ASP A 2 8.54 -39.21 21.27
C ASP A 2 7.23 -39.90 20.88
N ASP A 3 6.93 -40.99 21.59
CA ASP A 3 5.88 -41.99 21.31
C ASP A 3 4.46 -41.49 21.60
N ARG A 4 4.10 -40.28 21.13
CA ARG A 4 2.80 -39.65 21.41
C ARG A 4 2.00 -39.21 20.19
N GLY A 5 2.25 -39.77 19.01
CA GLY A 5 1.24 -39.87 17.94
C GLY A 5 0.53 -38.59 17.48
N ASN A 6 1.05 -37.41 17.80
CA ASN A 6 0.48 -36.14 17.35
C ASN A 6 0.99 -35.87 15.94
N GLN A 7 0.29 -36.39 14.93
CA GLN A 7 0.40 -35.89 13.56
C GLN A 7 -0.20 -34.48 13.53
N GLY A 8 0.59 -33.50 13.95
CA GLY A 8 0.30 -32.09 13.74
C GLY A 8 0.07 -31.87 12.25
N GLU A 9 -1.15 -31.43 11.93
CA GLU A 9 -1.57 -30.98 10.61
C GLU A 9 -0.46 -30.11 10.00
N LEU A 10 -0.04 -30.44 8.78
CA LEU A 10 0.99 -29.74 8.02
C LEU A 10 0.43 -28.36 7.64
N VAL A 11 0.34 -27.45 8.63
CA VAL A 11 -0.07 -26.06 8.42
C VAL A 11 1.02 -25.46 7.55
N ARG A 12 0.67 -25.25 6.28
CA ARG A 12 1.46 -24.60 5.24
C ARG A 12 1.99 -23.26 5.78
N LEU A 13 3.18 -23.33 6.36
CA LEU A 13 4.06 -22.24 6.71
C LEU A 13 4.49 -21.55 5.42
N PHE A 14 3.60 -20.73 4.85
CA PHE A 14 4.07 -19.59 4.07
C PHE A 14 4.52 -18.55 5.08
N ALA A 15 5.76 -18.74 5.52
CA ALA A 15 6.52 -17.87 6.40
C ALA A 15 6.72 -16.50 5.72
N ASN A 16 5.69 -15.67 5.82
CA ASN A 16 5.85 -14.27 6.17
C ASN A 16 5.21 -14.11 7.54
N ASP A 17 5.90 -14.66 8.55
CA ASP A 17 5.88 -14.17 9.92
C ASP A 17 4.49 -13.84 10.49
N GLN A 18 3.60 -14.84 10.48
CA GLN A 18 2.46 -15.13 11.38
C GLN A 18 1.59 -13.99 11.99
N ASN A 19 1.69 -12.73 11.56
CA ASN A 19 0.81 -11.65 11.99
C ASN A 19 -0.42 -11.62 11.05
N ARG A 20 -1.31 -12.60 11.25
CA ARG A 20 -2.63 -12.56 10.61
C ARG A 20 -3.40 -11.40 11.20
N ILE A 21 -3.53 -10.34 10.41
CA ILE A 21 -4.52 -9.30 10.66
C ILE A 21 -5.90 -9.98 10.55
N ALA A 22 -6.59 -10.12 11.67
CA ALA A 22 -7.95 -10.63 11.68
C ALA A 22 -8.85 -9.56 11.06
N CYS A 23 -9.53 -9.91 9.97
CA CYS A 23 -10.41 -9.00 9.26
C CYS A 23 -11.86 -9.36 9.56
N ASP A 24 -12.49 -8.60 10.44
CA ASP A 24 -13.92 -8.75 10.76
C ASP A 24 -14.82 -8.25 9.61
N PRO A 25 -16.11 -8.64 9.57
CA PRO A 25 -17.01 -8.26 8.47
C PRO A 25 -17.21 -6.76 8.31
N GLU A 26 -17.04 -5.95 9.35
CA GLU A 26 -17.16 -4.49 9.25
C GLU A 26 -15.93 -3.88 8.59
N MET A 27 -14.74 -4.34 8.99
CA MET A 27 -13.48 -3.97 8.37
C MET A 27 -13.47 -4.36 6.88
N GLN A 28 -14.02 -5.53 6.53
CA GLN A 28 -14.17 -5.94 5.13
C GLN A 28 -15.01 -4.95 4.33
N ARG A 29 -16.17 -4.52 4.85
CA ARG A 29 -17.02 -3.52 4.19
C ARG A 29 -16.32 -2.17 4.04
N GLU A 30 -15.55 -1.76 5.04
CA GLU A 30 -14.77 -0.53 4.99
C GLU A 30 -13.69 -0.61 3.90
N ILE A 31 -12.96 -1.72 3.85
CA ILE A 31 -11.95 -1.97 2.82
C ILE A 31 -12.60 -1.97 1.43
N GLU A 32 -13.74 -2.64 1.24
CA GLU A 32 -14.47 -2.65 -0.03
C GLU A 32 -14.93 -1.25 -0.44
N ARG A 33 -15.41 -0.44 0.51
CA ARG A 33 -15.75 0.97 0.26
C ARG A 33 -14.51 1.75 -0.21
N ASN A 34 -13.37 1.55 0.44
CA ASN A 34 -12.11 2.18 0.07
C ASN A 34 -11.66 1.77 -1.34
N MET A 35 -11.81 0.50 -1.72
CA MET A 35 -11.46 0.03 -3.08
C MET A 35 -12.35 0.64 -4.19
N ASN A 36 -13.57 1.06 -3.83
CA ASN A 36 -14.52 1.69 -4.75
C ASN A 36 -14.38 3.21 -4.82
N ALA A 37 -13.67 3.83 -3.87
CA ALA A 37 -13.39 5.25 -3.91
C ALA A 37 -12.30 5.57 -4.95
N GLU A 38 -12.36 6.77 -5.54
CA GLU A 38 -11.30 7.28 -6.42
C GLU A 38 -10.03 7.59 -5.64
N LEU A 39 -10.20 8.10 -4.41
CA LEU A 39 -9.15 8.51 -3.50
C LEU A 39 -9.55 8.16 -2.08
N VAL A 40 -8.64 7.55 -1.34
CA VAL A 40 -8.81 7.19 0.07
C VAL A 40 -7.75 7.91 0.89
N THR A 41 -8.16 8.54 1.98
CA THR A 41 -7.27 9.36 2.80
C THR A 41 -7.18 8.80 4.21
N PHE A 42 -5.96 8.61 4.71
CA PHE A 42 -5.67 8.20 6.07
C PHE A 42 -4.80 9.24 6.77
N ASN A 43 -5.18 9.63 7.98
CA ASN A 43 -4.35 10.47 8.84
C ASN A 43 -3.43 9.55 9.65
N VAL A 44 -2.13 9.69 9.44
CA VAL A 44 -1.10 8.85 10.08
C VAL A 44 0.04 9.72 10.61
N LEU A 45 0.92 9.12 11.38
CA LEU A 45 2.16 9.74 11.84
C LEU A 45 3.32 9.08 11.09
N LEU A 46 4.24 9.88 10.55
CA LEU A 46 5.47 9.42 9.91
C LEU A 46 6.65 9.71 10.85
N LEU A 47 7.52 8.73 11.08
CA LEU A 47 8.74 8.95 11.84
C LEU A 47 9.76 9.72 10.98
N MET A 48 10.27 10.83 11.49
CA MET A 48 11.25 11.65 10.80
C MET A 48 12.68 11.14 11.05
N ASP A 49 13.39 10.82 9.96
CA ASP A 49 14.73 10.21 9.99
C ASP A 49 15.79 11.01 10.77
N SER A 50 15.56 12.31 10.99
CA SER A 50 16.53 13.22 11.63
C SER A 50 16.32 13.48 13.12
N SER A 51 15.18 13.06 13.70
CA SER A 51 14.79 13.57 15.03
C SER A 51 14.04 12.59 15.93
N ASP A 52 13.77 11.36 15.51
CA ASP A 52 12.88 10.42 16.22
C ASP A 52 11.51 11.03 16.56
N VAL A 53 11.11 12.08 15.83
CA VAL A 53 9.83 12.77 16.01
C VAL A 53 8.81 12.18 15.04
N TRP A 54 7.62 11.88 15.57
CA TRP A 54 6.45 11.50 14.79
C TRP A 54 5.73 12.75 14.27
N GLU A 55 5.70 12.94 12.96
CA GLU A 55 5.01 14.06 12.31
C GLU A 55 3.63 13.64 11.77
N PRO A 56 2.58 14.45 11.99
CA PRO A 56 1.30 14.28 11.32
C PRO A 56 1.44 14.36 9.80
N THR A 57 1.01 13.30 9.13
CA THR A 57 1.02 13.17 7.69
C THR A 57 -0.28 12.57 7.19
N THR A 58 -0.57 12.84 5.92
CA THR A 58 -1.72 12.30 5.23
C THR A 58 -1.23 11.28 4.21
N LEU A 59 -1.70 10.03 4.32
CA LEU A 59 -1.49 8.99 3.32
C LEU A 59 -2.71 8.94 2.40
N LEU A 60 -2.51 9.23 1.12
CA LEU A 60 -3.53 9.17 0.10
C LEU A 60 -3.29 7.95 -0.79
N LEU A 61 -4.33 7.14 -0.98
CA LEU A 61 -4.30 5.93 -1.78
C LEU A 61 -5.27 6.07 -2.94
N ASN A 62 -4.83 5.73 -4.14
CA ASN A 62 -5.70 5.54 -5.29
C ASN A 62 -5.41 4.17 -5.93
N ARG A 63 -5.93 3.92 -7.15
CA ARG A 63 -5.77 2.64 -7.85
C ARG A 63 -4.38 2.45 -8.48
N ASP A 64 -3.68 3.54 -8.76
CA ASP A 64 -2.43 3.54 -9.51
C ASP A 64 -1.20 3.63 -8.58
N GLY A 65 -1.36 4.24 -7.43
CA GLY A 65 -0.30 4.42 -6.45
C GLY A 65 -0.76 5.05 -5.14
N TYR A 66 0.22 5.55 -4.40
CA TYR A 66 0.03 6.17 -3.11
C TYR A 66 0.92 7.41 -2.96
N LEU A 67 0.44 8.34 -2.14
CA LEU A 67 1.07 9.63 -1.88
C LEU A 67 1.13 9.86 -0.37
N VAL A 68 2.28 10.28 0.14
CA VAL A 68 2.45 10.71 1.54
C VAL A 68 2.72 12.20 1.55
N LYS A 69 1.87 12.94 2.25
CA LYS A 69 1.94 14.40 2.34
C LYS A 69 2.15 14.83 3.78
N SER A 70 3.08 15.76 4.02
CA SER A 70 3.23 16.37 5.35
C SER A 70 2.12 17.38 5.60
N ASN A 71 1.48 17.31 6.77
CA ASN A 71 0.38 18.22 7.10
C ASN A 71 0.88 19.62 7.45
N HIS A 72 2.15 19.77 7.85
CA HIS A 72 2.72 21.05 8.27
C HIS A 72 3.14 21.94 7.11
N SER A 73 3.70 21.34 6.05
CA SER A 73 4.31 22.07 4.94
C SER A 73 3.61 21.84 3.61
N ASP A 74 2.58 20.98 3.57
CA ASP A 74 1.88 20.57 2.35
C ASP A 74 2.81 19.92 1.30
N VAL A 75 4.03 19.55 1.71
CA VAL A 75 5.06 18.93 0.86
C VAL A 75 4.79 17.45 0.70
N VAL A 76 4.79 16.98 -0.55
CA VAL A 76 4.81 15.57 -0.89
C VAL A 76 6.15 14.97 -0.51
N ARG A 77 6.11 13.95 0.34
CA ARG A 77 7.30 13.22 0.82
C ARG A 77 7.56 11.97 -0.02
N ILE A 78 6.51 11.24 -0.35
CA ILE A 78 6.57 9.98 -1.09
C ILE A 78 5.45 10.01 -2.12
N GLU A 79 5.76 9.69 -3.37
CA GLU A 79 4.80 9.49 -4.44
C GLU A 79 5.26 8.30 -5.27
N GLU A 80 4.58 7.16 -5.14
CA GLU A 80 5.00 5.92 -5.77
C GLU A 80 3.82 5.08 -6.26
N GLU A 81 4.09 4.24 -7.27
CA GLU A 81 3.17 3.20 -7.73
C GLU A 81 3.28 1.93 -6.86
N TYR A 82 2.28 1.05 -6.93
CA TYR A 82 2.25 -0.16 -6.10
C TYR A 82 3.21 -1.29 -6.53
N LEU A 83 3.98 -1.09 -7.62
CA LEU A 83 4.83 -2.12 -8.21
C LEU A 83 5.79 -2.72 -7.17
N ASP A 84 6.56 -1.85 -6.51
CA ASP A 84 7.59 -2.24 -5.55
C ASP A 84 7.15 -2.03 -4.08
N LEU A 85 5.90 -1.63 -3.84
CA LEU A 85 5.37 -1.43 -2.49
C LEU A 85 5.58 -2.66 -1.61
N HIS A 86 6.31 -2.49 -0.51
CA HIS A 86 6.48 -3.54 0.47
C HIS A 86 6.08 -3.03 1.86
N ILE A 87 5.10 -3.70 2.47
CA ILE A 87 4.47 -3.28 3.74
C ILE A 87 4.58 -4.35 4.82
N LYS A 88 5.22 -3.98 5.94
CA LYS A 88 5.43 -4.85 7.11
C LYS A 88 4.76 -4.28 8.36
N VAL A 89 4.31 -5.18 9.24
CA VAL A 89 3.82 -4.82 10.59
C VAL A 89 4.84 -5.37 11.59
N PRO A 90 5.62 -4.50 12.26
CA PRO A 90 6.64 -4.95 13.21
C PRO A 90 6.04 -5.66 14.43
N TYR A 91 6.75 -6.67 14.93
CA TYR A 91 6.37 -7.40 16.14
C TYR A 91 6.44 -6.50 17.38
N GLY A 92 5.42 -6.57 18.23
CA GLY A 92 5.36 -5.79 19.47
C GLY A 92 4.90 -4.34 19.32
N LEU A 93 4.75 -3.83 18.09
CA LEU A 93 4.31 -2.45 17.82
C LEU A 93 2.94 -2.47 17.13
N SER A 94 1.89 -2.63 17.93
CA SER A 94 0.54 -2.98 17.46
C SER A 94 -0.11 -1.96 16.53
N ALA A 95 0.24 -0.67 16.61
CA ALA A 95 -0.33 0.39 15.76
C ALA A 95 0.66 0.94 14.72
N GLN A 96 1.81 0.28 14.54
CA GLN A 96 2.83 0.71 13.59
C GLN A 96 2.87 -0.18 12.36
N PHE A 97 3.32 0.39 11.26
CA PHE A 97 3.64 -0.32 10.04
C PHE A 97 4.83 0.35 9.35
N VAL A 98 5.54 -0.38 8.49
CA VAL A 98 6.69 0.13 7.75
C VAL A 98 6.40 -0.02 6.27
N LEU A 99 6.53 1.09 5.53
CA LEU A 99 6.57 1.08 4.07
C LEU A 99 8.02 1.05 3.63
N THR A 100 8.36 0.12 2.75
CA THR A 100 9.62 0.12 2.02
C THR A 100 9.34 0.57 0.59
N CYS A 101 9.97 1.67 0.20
CA CYS A 101 9.85 2.33 -1.09
C CYS A 101 10.75 1.67 -2.15
N SER A 102 10.59 2.10 -3.40
CA SER A 102 11.33 1.56 -4.56
C SER A 102 12.84 1.81 -4.50
N ASP A 103 13.26 2.84 -3.75
CA ASP A 103 14.65 3.18 -3.47
C ASP A 103 15.23 2.41 -2.27
N GLU A 104 14.53 1.38 -1.80
CA GLU A 104 14.88 0.55 -0.63
C GLU A 104 14.85 1.30 0.71
N THR A 105 14.42 2.57 0.73
CA THR A 105 14.23 3.31 1.98
C THR A 105 13.02 2.78 2.72
N SER A 106 13.11 2.76 4.06
CA SER A 106 12.05 2.24 4.93
C SER A 106 11.53 3.35 5.82
N HIS A 107 10.23 3.60 5.74
CA HIS A 107 9.52 4.65 6.44
C HIS A 107 8.57 4.06 7.48
N PRO A 108 8.85 4.23 8.78
CA PRO A 108 7.95 3.82 9.85
C PRO A 108 6.76 4.78 9.98
N PHE A 109 5.57 4.21 10.07
CA PHE A 109 4.31 4.91 10.30
C PHE A 109 3.62 4.42 11.57
N ASN A 110 2.83 5.29 12.18
CA ASN A 110 1.96 5.00 13.32
C ASN A 110 0.56 5.55 13.08
N THR A 111 -0.48 4.77 13.38
CA THR A 111 -1.89 5.17 13.26
C THR A 111 -2.44 5.80 14.54
N ASN A 112 -1.62 6.60 15.24
CA ASN A 112 -1.94 7.21 16.53
C ASN A 112 -2.48 6.20 17.56
N ASN A 113 -1.81 5.05 17.68
CA ASN A 113 -2.20 3.93 18.54
C ASN A 113 -3.53 3.23 18.17
N ASP A 114 -4.12 3.52 17.01
CA ASP A 114 -5.32 2.82 16.52
C ASP A 114 -4.94 1.57 15.70
N VAL A 115 -5.00 0.42 16.35
CA VAL A 115 -4.72 -0.90 15.74
C VAL A 115 -5.70 -1.24 14.62
N ARG A 116 -6.98 -0.85 14.76
CA ARG A 116 -8.01 -1.13 13.74
C ARG A 116 -7.72 -0.32 12.48
N MET A 117 -7.39 0.97 12.63
CA MET A 117 -7.00 1.81 11.51
C MET A 117 -5.75 1.27 10.81
N ARG A 118 -4.73 0.83 11.58
CA ARG A 118 -3.55 0.17 11.00
C ARG A 118 -3.96 -1.01 10.14
N ASP A 119 -4.82 -1.87 10.67
CA ASP A 119 -5.27 -3.07 9.98
C ASP A 119 -6.04 -2.79 8.70
N THR A 120 -7.02 -1.91 8.77
CA THR A 120 -7.77 -1.45 7.59
C THR A 120 -6.81 -0.90 6.54
N LEU A 121 -5.91 0.02 6.92
CA LEU A 121 -4.96 0.65 6.02
C LEU A 121 -4.01 -0.37 5.37
N VAL A 122 -3.37 -1.22 6.17
CA VAL A 122 -2.42 -2.23 5.68
C VAL A 122 -3.11 -3.20 4.72
N LEU A 123 -4.33 -3.65 5.03
CA LEU A 123 -5.10 -4.54 4.17
C LEU A 123 -5.57 -3.83 2.89
N THR A 124 -5.99 -2.57 2.99
CA THR A 124 -6.38 -1.74 1.84
C THR A 124 -5.19 -1.57 0.87
N MET A 125 -4.00 -1.18 1.36
CA MET A 125 -2.81 -1.05 0.51
C MET A 125 -2.42 -2.38 -0.16
N ARG A 126 -2.49 -3.50 0.58
CA ARG A 126 -2.21 -4.83 0.01
C ARG A 126 -3.20 -5.21 -1.10
N LYS A 127 -4.48 -4.85 -0.95
CA LYS A 127 -5.49 -5.08 -1.99
C LYS A 127 -5.30 -4.18 -3.20
N PHE A 128 -4.98 -2.90 -3.02
CA PHE A 128 -4.61 -2.01 -4.13
C PHE A 128 -3.42 -2.56 -4.90
N LYS A 129 -2.35 -2.98 -4.21
CA LYS A 129 -1.21 -3.65 -4.85
C LYS A 129 -1.61 -4.91 -5.62
N ALA A 130 -2.41 -5.79 -5.03
CA ALA A 130 -2.87 -6.99 -5.71
C ALA A 130 -3.69 -6.68 -6.98
N GLY A 131 -4.57 -5.66 -6.90
CA GLY A 131 -5.34 -5.16 -8.04
C GLY A 131 -4.46 -4.58 -9.15
N TYR A 132 -3.53 -3.70 -8.78
CA TYR A 132 -2.55 -3.08 -9.68
C TYR A 132 -1.67 -4.13 -10.38
N MET A 133 -1.16 -5.12 -9.64
CA MET A 133 -0.38 -6.21 -10.23
C MET A 133 -1.23 -7.11 -11.15
N GLY A 134 -2.51 -7.29 -10.84
CA GLY A 134 -3.46 -8.02 -11.69
C GLY A 134 -3.68 -7.34 -13.02
N SER A 135 -3.94 -6.03 -13.03
CA SER A 135 -4.12 -5.24 -14.26
C SER A 135 -2.81 -5.09 -15.05
N ALA A 136 -1.68 -4.85 -14.37
CA ALA A 136 -0.37 -4.73 -15.01
C ALA A 136 0.09 -6.03 -15.70
N ARG A 137 -0.28 -7.20 -15.16
CA ARG A 137 -0.06 -8.50 -15.83
C ARG A 137 -0.88 -8.61 -17.11
N MET A 138 -2.16 -8.23 -17.08
CA MET A 138 -3.01 -8.25 -18.28
C MET A 138 -2.51 -7.30 -19.39
N LEU A 139 -1.90 -6.16 -19.04
CA LEU A 139 -1.28 -5.26 -20.01
C LEU A 139 0.01 -5.84 -20.61
N ARG A 140 0.84 -6.51 -19.82
CA ARG A 140 2.07 -7.16 -20.32
C ARG A 140 1.79 -8.37 -21.20
N ASP A 141 0.72 -9.11 -20.92
CA ASP A 141 0.32 -10.29 -21.70
C ASP A 141 -0.47 -9.94 -22.98
N ASN A 142 -0.75 -8.65 -23.24
CA ASN A 142 -1.46 -8.18 -24.44
C ASN A 142 -0.65 -7.15 -25.26
N PRO A 143 0.30 -7.60 -26.13
CA PRO A 143 1.16 -6.72 -26.92
C PRO A 143 0.48 -5.99 -28.10
N ARG A 144 -0.86 -5.87 -28.12
CA ARG A 144 -1.63 -5.30 -29.25
C ARG A 144 -2.39 -3.99 -28.95
N ALA A 145 -1.99 -3.22 -27.95
CA ALA A 145 -2.54 -1.87 -27.78
C ALA A 145 -1.85 -0.87 -28.74
N PRO A 146 -2.55 -0.20 -29.66
CA PRO A 146 -1.94 0.78 -30.56
C PRO A 146 -1.50 2.02 -29.78
N THR A 147 -0.20 2.32 -29.83
CA THR A 147 0.39 3.57 -29.34
C THR A 147 -0.05 4.74 -30.22
N ASN A 148 -1.30 5.19 -30.09
CA ASN A 148 -1.78 6.33 -30.85
C ASN A 148 -1.52 7.63 -30.07
N ARG A 149 -0.24 8.04 -30.02
CA ARG A 149 0.14 9.45 -29.81
C ARG A 149 0.59 10.01 -31.15
N SER A 150 -0.37 10.31 -32.03
CA SER A 150 -0.15 11.26 -33.12
C SER A 150 -0.72 12.62 -32.69
N LEU A 151 0.17 13.54 -32.35
CA LEU A 151 -0.15 14.96 -32.25
C LEU A 151 -0.65 15.46 -33.62
N PRO A 152 -1.76 16.21 -33.70
CA PRO A 152 -2.14 16.87 -34.95
C PRO A 152 -1.14 18.00 -35.24
N SER A 153 -0.35 17.84 -36.31
CA SER A 153 0.45 18.93 -36.85
C SER A 153 -0.48 20.00 -37.42
N LEU A 154 -0.48 21.18 -36.81
CA LEU A 154 -1.13 22.37 -37.37
C LEU A 154 -0.54 22.65 -38.76
N ARG A 155 -1.36 22.45 -39.79
CA ARG A 155 -1.07 22.83 -41.16
C ARG A 155 -1.06 24.36 -41.23
N LYS A 156 0.11 24.98 -41.32
CA LYS A 156 0.23 26.40 -41.70
C LYS A 156 -0.31 26.55 -43.12
N GLY A 157 -1.41 27.29 -43.27
CA GLY A 157 -1.94 27.71 -44.56
C GLY A 157 -1.15 28.92 -45.07
N ASN A 158 -0.53 28.79 -46.23
CA ASN A 158 -0.04 29.91 -47.02
C ASN A 158 -1.14 30.35 -48.01
N ARG A 159 -1.55 31.61 -47.93
CA ARG A 159 -1.91 32.45 -49.06
C ARG A 159 -1.48 33.87 -48.76
#